data_AF-A0A1B0FFC3-F1
#
_entry.id   AF-A0A1B0FFC3-F1
#
_cell.length_a   1.000
_cell.length_b   1.000
_cell.length_c   1.000
_cell.angle_alpha   90.00
_cell.angle_beta   90.00
_cell.angle_gamma   90.00
#
_symmetry.space_group_name_H-M   'P 1'
#
loop_
_entity.id
_entity.type
_entity.pdbx_description
1 polymer ?
#
loop_
_entity_poly.entity_id
_entity_poly.type
_entity_poly.pdbx_seq_one_letter_code
_entity_poly.pdbx_strand_id
1 'polypeptide(L)'
;MMIIHDDYGSPSTSAQAAQRQRQGDRKSQEIILYLIQSLKAAIRTELYPRSQIDVYVEVLQADGANYAVALNAAALALVDARTCLKEYVIACTASLSKNNVLLMDVSHFEEVSGGPTLTVASLPL
;
A
#
# COMPACT_ATOMS: atom_id res chain seq x y z
N MET A 1 -8.62 6.57 -17.14
CA MET A 1 -9.16 5.65 -16.10
C MET A 1 -7.98 5.08 -15.33
N MET A 2 -8.02 5.02 -14.00
CA MET A 2 -6.90 4.46 -13.21
C MET A 2 -7.36 3.14 -12.61
N ILE A 3 -6.60 2.07 -12.85
CA ILE A 3 -6.86 0.73 -12.33
C ILE A 3 -5.60 0.29 -11.59
N ILE A 4 -5.79 -0.30 -10.41
CA ILE A 4 -4.70 -0.87 -9.62
C ILE A 4 -4.98 -2.35 -9.51
N HIS A 5 -3.99 -3.13 -9.93
CA HIS A 5 -4.05 -4.58 -9.88
C HIS A 5 -3.25 -5.07 -8.69
N ASP A 6 -3.75 -6.14 -8.09
CA ASP A 6 -3.16 -6.78 -6.94
C ASP A 6 -2.72 -8.18 -7.31
N ASP A 7 -1.41 -8.38 -7.31
CA ASP A 7 -0.80 -9.70 -7.41
C ASP A 7 -0.31 -10.11 -6.03
N TYR A 8 -1.23 -10.21 -5.06
CA TYR A 8 -0.99 -10.88 -3.78
C TYR A 8 -1.02 -12.41 -3.97
N GLY A 9 -0.11 -12.92 -4.81
CA GLY A 9 -0.11 -14.32 -5.23
C GLY A 9 1.28 -14.94 -5.22
N SER A 10 1.73 -15.47 -4.08
CA SER A 10 2.80 -16.46 -4.12
C SER A 10 2.29 -17.74 -4.82
N PRO A 11 2.99 -18.33 -5.81
CA PRO A 11 2.59 -19.61 -6.38
C PRO A 11 2.69 -20.68 -5.30
N SER A 12 1.55 -21.16 -4.78
CA SER A 12 1.53 -22.17 -3.72
C SER A 12 0.69 -23.40 -4.13
N THR A 13 1.41 -24.47 -4.40
CA THR A 13 0.87 -25.81 -4.63
C THR A 13 0.53 -26.45 -3.27
N SER A 14 -0.66 -26.21 -2.71
CA SER A 14 -1.32 -27.11 -1.72
C SER A 14 -2.67 -26.58 -1.22
N ALA A 15 -3.64 -27.48 -1.09
CA ALA A 15 -5.04 -27.21 -0.75
C ALA A 15 -5.30 -26.46 0.58
N GLN A 16 -4.31 -26.38 1.49
CA GLN A 16 -4.42 -25.62 2.74
C GLN A 16 -4.23 -24.10 2.55
N ALA A 17 -3.64 -23.66 1.41
CA ALA A 17 -3.46 -22.26 1.06
C ALA A 17 -4.75 -21.57 0.57
N ALA A 18 -5.69 -22.34 0.00
CA ALA A 18 -6.94 -21.82 -0.55
C ALA A 18 -7.83 -21.14 0.50
N GLN A 19 -7.74 -21.55 1.77
CA GLN A 19 -8.51 -20.95 2.86
C GLN A 19 -7.84 -19.69 3.44
N ARG A 20 -6.50 -19.58 3.36
CA ARG A 20 -5.75 -18.35 3.67
C ARG A 20 -5.89 -17.29 2.57
N GLN A 21 -6.03 -17.71 1.32
CA GLN A 21 -6.31 -16.83 0.17
C GLN A 21 -7.57 -15.99 0.37
N ARG A 22 -8.69 -16.59 0.80
CA ARG A 22 -9.96 -15.86 0.97
C ARG A 22 -9.94 -14.76 2.04
N GLN A 23 -9.10 -14.92 3.07
CA GLN A 23 -8.98 -13.92 4.15
C GLN A 23 -7.92 -12.85 3.83
N GLY A 24 -6.89 -13.21 3.04
CA GLY A 24 -5.96 -12.27 2.42
C GLY A 24 -6.66 -11.34 1.43
N ASP A 25 -7.52 -11.90 0.55
CA ASP A 25 -8.24 -11.15 -0.49
C ASP A 25 -8.97 -9.92 0.05
N ARG A 26 -9.60 -10.01 1.23
CA ARG A 26 -10.38 -8.89 1.77
C ARG A 26 -9.49 -7.78 2.32
N LYS A 27 -8.40 -8.12 3.01
CA LYS A 27 -7.42 -7.15 3.50
C LYS A 27 -6.67 -6.51 2.33
N SER A 28 -6.30 -7.30 1.33
CA SER A 28 -5.68 -6.80 0.10
C SER A 28 -6.61 -5.86 -0.65
N GLN A 29 -7.91 -6.20 -0.78
CA GLN A 29 -8.91 -5.30 -1.36
C GLN A 29 -9.02 -3.95 -0.65
N GLU A 30 -9.02 -3.93 0.68
CA GLU A 30 -9.05 -2.69 1.47
C GLU A 30 -7.79 -1.84 1.20
N ILE A 31 -6.60 -2.46 1.20
CA ILE A 31 -5.32 -1.80 0.89
C ILE A 31 -5.35 -1.19 -0.51
N ILE A 32 -5.83 -1.93 -1.52
CA ILE A 32 -5.93 -1.45 -2.90
C ILE A 32 -6.86 -0.23 -2.97
N LEU A 33 -8.00 -0.26 -2.29
CA LEU A 33 -8.94 0.87 -2.27
C LEU A 33 -8.28 2.13 -1.71
N TYR A 34 -7.54 2.01 -0.60
CA TYR A 34 -6.78 3.13 -0.04
C TYR A 34 -5.69 3.61 -1.01
N LEU A 35 -4.97 2.69 -1.67
CA LEU A 35 -3.92 3.02 -2.63
C LEU A 35 -4.50 3.79 -3.83
N ILE A 36 -5.63 3.34 -4.37
CA ILE A 36 -6.37 4.02 -5.43
C ILE A 36 -6.77 5.43 -4.99
N GLN A 37 -7.28 5.60 -3.78
CA GLN A 37 -7.71 6.90 -3.27
C GLN A 37 -6.52 7.86 -3.13
N SER A 38 -5.43 7.42 -2.50
CA SER A 38 -4.23 8.23 -2.29
C SER A 38 -3.54 8.61 -3.61
N LEU A 39 -3.39 7.67 -4.54
CA LEU A 39 -2.77 7.96 -5.83
C LEU A 39 -3.64 8.81 -6.73
N LYS A 40 -4.98 8.65 -6.72
CA LYS A 40 -5.89 9.56 -7.44
C LYS A 40 -5.79 10.99 -6.92
N ALA A 41 -5.58 11.18 -5.62
CA ALA A 41 -5.36 12.50 -5.04
C ALA A 41 -4.01 13.09 -5.49
N ALA A 42 -2.98 12.26 -5.61
CA ALA A 42 -1.63 12.68 -6.00
C ALA A 42 -1.48 12.96 -7.50
N ILE A 43 -2.18 12.25 -8.39
CA ILE A 43 -1.99 12.35 -9.85
C ILE A 43 -2.87 13.47 -10.46
N ARG A 44 -2.33 14.23 -11.43
CA ARG A 44 -3.12 15.16 -12.26
C ARG A 44 -3.91 14.42 -13.34
N THR A 45 -4.95 13.72 -12.91
CA THR A 45 -5.80 12.92 -13.82
C THR A 45 -6.46 13.77 -14.93
N GLU A 46 -6.60 15.08 -14.71
CA GLU A 46 -7.19 16.02 -15.66
C GLU A 46 -6.33 16.17 -16.95
N LEU A 47 -5.02 15.90 -16.87
CA LEU A 47 -4.10 15.93 -18.02
C LEU A 47 -4.17 14.66 -18.88
N TYR A 48 -4.89 13.63 -18.43
CA TYR A 48 -4.93 12.29 -19.03
C TYR A 48 -6.36 11.82 -19.38
N PRO A 49 -7.19 12.62 -20.10
CA PRO A 49 -8.62 12.32 -20.28
C PRO A 49 -8.91 11.06 -21.12
N ARG A 50 -7.96 10.61 -21.95
CA ARG A 50 -8.07 9.40 -22.79
C ARG A 50 -6.99 8.37 -22.47
N SER A 51 -6.25 8.55 -21.38
CA SER A 51 -5.19 7.61 -21.00
C SER A 51 -5.65 6.70 -19.87
N GLN A 52 -5.07 5.52 -19.83
CA GLN A 52 -5.21 4.57 -18.73
C GLN A 52 -3.88 4.52 -17.97
N ILE A 53 -3.95 4.60 -16.65
CA ILE A 53 -2.79 4.45 -15.76
C ILE A 53 -3.05 3.18 -14.97
N ASP A 54 -2.27 2.14 -15.27
CA ASP A 54 -2.33 0.86 -14.60
C ASP A 54 -1.12 0.73 -13.67
N VAL A 55 -1.38 0.53 -12.38
CA VAL A 55 -0.33 0.31 -11.38
C VAL A 55 -0.44 -1.12 -10.89
N TYR A 56 0.68 -1.84 -10.95
CA TYR A 56 0.81 -3.20 -10.44
C TYR A 56 1.70 -3.14 -9.20
N VAL A 57 1.19 -3.66 -8.09
CA VAL A 57 1.96 -3.77 -6.84
C VAL A 57 2.07 -5.24 -6.49
N GLU A 58 3.30 -5.76 -6.50
CA GLU A 58 3.61 -7.12 -6.09
C GLU A 58 4.40 -7.07 -4.78
N VAL A 59 3.89 -7.77 -3.76
CA VAL A 59 4.57 -7.87 -2.46
C VAL A 59 5.34 -9.19 -2.41
N LEU A 60 6.64 -9.10 -2.69
CA LEU A 60 7.53 -10.26 -2.65
C LEU A 60 7.72 -10.80 -1.22
N GLN A 61 7.78 -9.88 -0.26
CA GLN A 61 7.90 -10.19 1.16
C GLN A 61 7.17 -9.10 1.96
N ALA A 62 6.37 -9.53 2.93
CA ALA A 62 5.64 -8.64 3.83
C ALA A 62 6.21 -8.75 5.24
N ASP A 63 6.70 -7.64 5.78
CA ASP A 63 7.21 -7.54 7.16
C ASP A 63 6.61 -6.32 7.90
N GLY A 64 5.31 -6.09 7.73
CA GLY A 64 4.59 -4.98 8.36
C GLY A 64 4.49 -3.74 7.47
N ALA A 65 3.63 -2.80 7.86
CA ALA A 65 3.43 -1.52 7.16
C ALA A 65 3.13 -1.64 5.64
N ASN A 66 2.53 -2.76 5.20
CA ASN A 66 2.37 -3.12 3.78
C ASN A 66 1.75 -1.99 2.92
N TYR A 67 0.75 -1.27 3.46
CA TYR A 67 0.12 -0.14 2.76
C TYR A 67 1.10 1.02 2.54
N ALA A 68 1.87 1.41 3.56
CA ALA A 68 2.82 2.52 3.46
C ALA A 68 3.94 2.19 2.46
N VAL A 69 4.47 0.96 2.52
CA VAL A 69 5.48 0.46 1.58
C VAL A 69 4.94 0.45 0.16
N ALA A 70 3.74 -0.11 -0.05
CA ALA A 70 3.10 -0.16 -1.36
C ALA A 70 2.87 1.24 -1.94
N LEU A 71 2.40 2.19 -1.13
CA LEU A 71 2.14 3.56 -1.59
C LEU A 71 3.43 4.29 -1.97
N ASN A 72 4.48 4.15 -1.16
CA ASN A 72 5.79 4.75 -1.45
C ASN A 72 6.43 4.14 -2.70
N ALA A 73 6.32 2.81 -2.89
CA ALA A 73 6.79 2.13 -4.09
C ALA A 73 6.03 2.59 -5.34
N ALA A 74 4.70 2.69 -5.26
CA ALA A 74 3.87 3.19 -6.35
C ALA A 74 4.17 4.65 -6.67
N ALA A 75 4.39 5.49 -5.66
CA ALA A 75 4.80 6.89 -5.86
C ALA A 75 6.12 6.95 -6.65
N LEU A 76 7.13 6.18 -6.25
CA LEU A 76 8.41 6.13 -6.94
C LEU A 76 8.27 5.63 -8.39
N ALA A 77 7.46 4.59 -8.62
CA ALA A 77 7.19 4.06 -9.95
C ALA A 77 6.50 5.11 -10.86
N LEU A 78 5.57 5.90 -10.32
CA LEU A 78 4.91 6.98 -11.08
C LEU A 78 5.88 8.10 -11.47
N VAL A 79 6.85 8.40 -10.60
CA VAL A 79 7.92 9.37 -10.87
C VAL A 79 8.84 8.87 -11.97
N ASP A 80 9.26 7.61 -11.89
CA ASP A 80 10.09 6.98 -12.92
C ASP A 80 9.37 6.91 -14.28
N ALA A 81 8.08 6.56 -14.27
CA ALA A 81 7.21 6.58 -15.44
C ALA A 81 6.90 8.00 -15.98
N ARG A 82 7.41 9.05 -15.32
CA ARG A 82 7.23 10.48 -15.67
C ARG A 82 5.77 10.89 -15.75
N THR A 83 4.95 10.34 -14.85
CA THR A 83 3.54 10.70 -14.72
C THR A 83 3.43 12.10 -14.10
N CYS A 84 2.52 12.95 -14.59
CA CYS A 84 2.31 14.26 -13.98
C CYS A 84 1.61 14.13 -12.61
N LEU A 85 2.40 14.23 -11.54
CA LEU A 85 1.94 14.32 -10.16
C LEU A 85 1.62 15.77 -9.78
N LYS A 86 0.63 15.97 -8.91
CA LYS A 86 0.37 17.24 -8.20
C LYS A 86 1.49 17.42 -7.17
N GLU A 87 1.66 16.43 -6.33
CA GLU A 87 2.65 16.34 -5.26
C GLU A 87 3.08 14.89 -5.07
N TYR A 88 4.21 14.68 -4.40
CA TYR A 88 4.66 13.34 -4.01
C TYR A 88 3.87 12.86 -2.80
N VAL A 89 3.23 11.71 -2.92
CA VAL A 89 2.58 11.08 -1.77
C VAL A 89 3.60 10.28 -0.99
N ILE A 90 3.60 10.44 0.32
CA ILE A 90 4.41 9.67 1.25
C ILE A 90 3.52 9.05 2.32
N ALA A 91 3.86 7.84 2.76
CA ALA A 91 3.19 7.20 3.87
C ALA A 91 4.16 6.59 4.87
N CYS A 92 3.75 6.59 6.13
CA CYS A 92 4.43 5.92 7.23
C CYS A 92 3.43 5.31 8.20
N THR A 93 3.85 4.22 8.86
CA THR A 93 3.08 3.56 9.92
C THR A 93 3.80 3.75 11.24
N ALA A 94 3.04 4.09 12.28
CA ALA A 94 3.50 4.18 13.65
C ALA A 94 2.63 3.30 14.55
N SER A 95 3.21 2.78 15.63
CA SER A 95 2.47 2.04 16.65
C SER A 95 2.91 2.43 18.04
N LEU A 96 2.05 2.16 19.02
CA LEU A 96 2.38 2.33 20.44
C LEU A 96 2.62 0.96 21.07
N SER A 97 3.83 0.73 21.57
CA SER A 97 4.17 -0.49 22.30
C SER A 97 3.51 -0.54 23.68
N LYS A 98 3.43 -1.74 24.28
CA LYS A 98 2.86 -1.97 25.63
C LYS A 98 3.52 -1.15 26.73
N ASN A 99 4.78 -0.75 26.53
CA ASN A 99 5.54 0.07 27.47
C ASN A 99 5.40 1.59 27.22
N ASN A 100 4.36 2.02 26.49
CA ASN A 100 4.15 3.42 26.06
C ASN A 100 5.31 4.01 25.22
N VAL A 101 6.06 3.15 24.53
CA VAL A 101 7.10 3.59 23.59
C VAL A 101 6.49 3.70 22.19
N LEU A 102 6.66 4.86 21.54
CA LEU A 102 6.27 5.05 20.15
C LEU A 102 7.27 4.37 19.22
N LEU A 103 6.76 3.55 18.33
CA LEU A 103 7.51 2.88 17.27
C LEU A 103 7.12 3.48 15.93
N MET A 104 8.12 3.71 15.08
CA MET A 104 7.96 4.18 13.70
C MET A 104 8.49 3.12 12.77
N ASP A 105 7.82 2.91 11.64
CA ASP A 105 8.13 1.86 10.67
C ASP A 105 8.07 0.47 11.30
N VAL A 106 6.85 0.14 11.72
CA VAL A 106 6.53 -1.00 12.57
C VAL A 106 6.67 -2.28 11.76
N SER A 107 7.52 -3.19 12.24
CA SER A 107 7.67 -4.53 11.67
C SER A 107 6.45 -5.42 11.96
N HIS A 108 6.29 -6.53 11.24
CA HIS A 108 5.18 -7.46 11.46
C HIS A 108 5.14 -7.99 12.90
N PHE A 109 6.32 -8.22 13.51
CA PHE A 109 6.41 -8.67 14.90
C PHE A 109 5.86 -7.63 15.89
N GLU A 110 6.13 -6.36 15.63
CA GLU A 110 5.68 -5.25 16.47
C GLU A 110 4.18 -4.95 16.26
N GLU A 111 3.65 -5.12 15.05
CA GLU A 111 2.20 -5.05 14.80
C GLU A 111 1.44 -6.14 15.58
N VAL A 112 1.95 -7.39 15.55
CA VAL A 112 1.34 -8.52 16.26
C VAL A 112 1.45 -8.38 17.78
N SER A 113 2.39 -7.57 18.27
CA SER A 113 2.56 -7.31 19.70
C SER A 113 1.35 -6.60 20.34
N GLY A 114 0.40 -6.12 19.53
CA GLY A 114 -0.96 -5.73 19.97
C GLY A 114 -1.11 -4.28 20.38
N GLY A 115 -0.19 -3.41 19.95
CA GLY A 115 -0.30 -1.97 20.12
C GLY A 115 -1.29 -1.34 19.13
N PRO A 116 -1.91 -0.18 19.43
CA PRO A 116 -2.64 0.57 18.43
C PRO A 116 -1.68 1.03 17.33
N THR A 117 -2.06 0.79 16.08
CA THR A 117 -1.31 1.15 14.86
C THR A 117 -2.03 2.28 14.13
N LEU A 118 -1.28 3.26 13.64
CA LEU A 118 -1.76 4.35 12.82
C LEU A 118 -0.88 4.43 11.56
N THR A 119 -1.52 4.39 10.40
CA THR A 119 -0.84 4.66 9.13
C THR A 119 -1.33 5.98 8.56
N VAL A 120 -0.39 6.85 8.21
CA VAL A 120 -0.66 8.18 7.67
C VAL A 120 -0.10 8.24 6.26
N ALA A 121 -0.91 8.70 5.31
CA ALA A 121 -0.49 9.09 3.98
C ALA A 121 -0.71 10.60 3.82
N SER A 122 0.29 11.33 3.31
CA SER A 122 0.25 12.77 3.19
C SER A 122 0.86 13.26 1.89
N LEU A 123 0.35 14.39 1.41
CA LEU A 123 0.89 15.22 0.33
C LEU A 123 1.45 16.48 1.02
N PRO A 124 2.78 16.59 1.20
CA PRO A 124 3.37 17.56 2.11
C PRO A 124 3.71 18.93 1.48
N LEU A 125 3.43 19.18 0.19
CA LEU A 125 3.97 20.34 -0.56
C LEU A 125 2.91 21.26 -1.17
#